data_AF-A0A835VBS0-F1
#
_entry.id   AF-A0A835VBS0-F1
#
_cell.length_a   1.000
_cell.length_b   1.000
_cell.length_c   1.000
_cell.angle_alpha   90.00
_cell.angle_beta   90.00
_cell.angle_gamma   90.00
#
_symmetry.space_group_name_H-M   'P 1'
#
loop_
_entity.id
_entity.type
_entity.pdbx_description
1 polymer ?
#
loop_
_entity_poly.entity_id
_entity_poly.type
_entity_poly.pdbx_seq_one_letter_code
_entity_poly.pdbx_strand_id
1 'polypeptide(L)'
;MHGVNSSPPYKTQACYARFAFWAEIGSISSEIKSLQEKSMDMGLKLKNEKAAESKLSKFVEDIIVPPRMVDIIVDGEVNDEFLRTLETLSKKLKFVEEDTMIKASKALKDVQPELQRLRQKAVSKVFEFMVQKLYALRKPKTNIQILQQNVLLKYKYLIVFLKEHGKDIYMEVRAAYIDTMNKVLSAHFRVYIQAMEKLHLDIASSTDLIGVETRSTGIFSRPREVMKNRSAVFALGDRINILKEIDQPALIPHIAEANSQKYPYEVLFRSLHKLLIDTTTSEYLFCDDFFGEDSIFYEIFAGPFAVIEEHLNTVLPNCYDAIGVMLMIRIIHQNQLIMFRRRIPCLDPYLDKVNISLWPRFKMIFDMHLNSLRNANVRTLWSDDVHPHYVMRRYAEFTASLAHINAENGDGQLDLNLERLRMAMEDLLVKLAKMFAKPKLQIVFLINNYDMTISILKEACAEGGKMQAHFEELLKSNIAIYVEELLLEHFGDLIKFVKARPSEETSSSVEKSSVSDVEPLVKDFASRWKTAIELMHKDIITSFSNFLCGMEILKAALTQLLLYYTRLSESVKKTAGGSVLNKDLVSISSILYEIKKYSRTF
;
A
#
# COMPACT_ATOMS: atom_id res chain seq x y z
N MET A 1 24.15 7.38 153.90
CA MET A 1 23.46 8.06 152.77
C MET A 1 24.16 7.70 151.45
N HIS A 2 23.62 8.11 150.30
CA HIS A 2 23.93 7.52 148.97
C HIS A 2 25.14 8.13 148.21
N GLY A 3 25.63 7.39 147.21
CA GLY A 3 25.85 7.91 145.84
C GLY A 3 27.29 7.96 145.29
N VAL A 4 27.53 7.37 144.09
CA VAL A 4 28.73 7.53 143.23
C VAL A 4 28.35 7.37 141.73
N ASN A 5 29.08 8.03 140.81
CA ASN A 5 28.85 8.12 139.33
C ASN A 5 29.94 7.43 138.46
N SER A 6 29.74 7.28 137.13
CA SER A 6 30.78 6.92 136.13
C SER A 6 30.46 7.32 134.64
N SER A 7 31.47 7.37 133.75
CA SER A 7 31.46 7.75 132.28
C SER A 7 32.84 7.38 131.61
N PRO A 8 33.22 7.66 130.31
CA PRO A 8 32.59 8.34 129.14
C PRO A 8 32.39 7.37 127.92
N PRO A 9 32.97 7.38 126.66
CA PRO A 9 34.06 8.13 125.96
C PRO A 9 33.65 8.79 124.59
N TYR A 10 34.57 9.04 123.62
CA TYR A 10 34.35 9.95 122.45
C TYR A 10 34.94 9.63 121.03
N LYS A 11 35.67 8.53 120.79
CA LYS A 11 36.63 8.41 119.63
C LYS A 11 36.05 8.28 118.21
N THR A 12 34.73 8.34 118.00
CA THR A 12 34.04 7.88 116.77
C THR A 12 33.91 8.92 115.64
N GLN A 13 33.87 10.22 115.96
CA GLN A 13 33.32 11.25 115.05
C GLN A 13 34.10 11.47 113.74
N ALA A 14 35.44 11.38 113.74
CA ALA A 14 36.24 11.75 112.56
C ALA A 14 36.07 10.80 111.36
N CYS A 15 35.97 9.49 111.61
CA CYS A 15 35.68 8.52 110.54
C CYS A 15 34.25 8.68 110.01
N TYR A 16 33.29 8.99 110.89
CA TYR A 16 31.90 9.23 110.50
C TYR A 16 31.78 10.41 109.51
N ALA A 17 32.50 11.52 109.74
CA ALA A 17 32.47 12.67 108.84
C ALA A 17 32.95 12.33 107.41
N ARG A 18 34.04 11.55 107.28
CA ARG A 18 34.54 11.14 105.95
C ARG A 18 33.64 10.09 105.29
N PHE A 19 33.08 9.14 106.04
CA PHE A 19 32.09 8.21 105.50
C PHE A 19 30.79 8.91 105.07
N ALA A 20 30.33 9.91 105.81
CA ALA A 20 29.16 10.72 105.47
C ALA A 20 29.36 11.44 104.13
N PHE A 21 30.47 12.16 103.93
CA PHE A 21 30.72 12.87 102.67
C PHE A 21 30.84 11.95 101.44
N TRP A 22 31.44 10.76 101.60
CA TRP A 22 31.48 9.76 100.52
C TRP A 22 30.11 9.09 100.28
N ALA A 23 29.27 8.97 101.31
CA ALA A 23 27.88 8.54 101.17
C ALA A 23 27.00 9.61 100.51
N GLU A 24 27.22 10.91 100.80
CA GLU A 24 26.54 12.04 100.15
C GLU A 24 26.88 12.11 98.66
N ILE A 25 28.16 12.04 98.28
CA ILE A 25 28.55 11.97 96.86
C ILE A 25 28.00 10.69 96.20
N GLY A 26 27.96 9.57 96.93
CA GLY A 26 27.30 8.33 96.47
C GLY A 26 25.80 8.52 96.20
N SER A 27 25.09 9.20 97.11
CA SER A 27 23.66 9.52 96.98
C SER A 27 23.41 10.47 95.83
N ILE A 28 24.16 11.58 95.73
CA ILE A 28 24.04 12.57 94.66
C ILE A 28 24.35 11.93 93.29
N SER A 29 25.36 11.07 93.19
CA SER A 29 25.66 10.33 91.96
C SER A 29 24.56 9.34 91.59
N SER A 30 24.01 8.61 92.57
CA SER A 30 22.85 7.73 92.41
C SER A 30 21.59 8.50 91.97
N GLU A 31 21.32 9.65 92.58
CA GLU A 31 20.20 10.53 92.30
C GLU A 31 20.30 11.11 90.89
N ILE A 32 21.45 11.67 90.51
CA ILE A 32 21.75 12.16 89.16
C ILE A 32 21.57 11.04 88.14
N LYS A 33 22.09 9.84 88.41
CA LYS A 33 21.89 8.69 87.54
C LYS A 33 20.40 8.31 87.41
N SER A 34 19.65 8.30 88.51
CA SER A 34 18.20 8.05 88.48
C SER A 34 17.43 9.14 87.73
N LEU A 35 17.89 10.39 87.78
CA LEU A 35 17.34 11.54 87.05
C LEU A 35 17.62 11.43 85.55
N GLN A 36 18.83 10.98 85.18
CA GLN A 36 19.22 10.71 83.81
C GLN A 36 18.46 9.51 83.22
N GLU A 37 18.31 8.42 83.99
CA GLU A 37 17.50 7.25 83.63
C GLU A 37 16.01 7.65 83.45
N LYS A 38 15.43 8.43 84.38
CA LYS A 38 14.06 8.99 84.25
C LYS A 38 13.92 9.93 83.06
N SER A 39 14.92 10.76 82.77
CA SER A 39 14.93 11.67 81.61
C SER A 39 14.95 10.90 80.29
N MET A 40 15.73 9.81 80.21
CA MET A 40 15.77 8.93 79.05
C MET A 40 14.46 8.15 78.87
N ASP A 41 13.88 7.61 79.95
CA ASP A 41 12.55 6.96 79.93
C ASP A 41 11.44 7.94 79.50
N MET A 42 11.43 9.17 80.04
CA MET A 42 10.49 10.22 79.63
C MET A 42 10.69 10.62 78.16
N GLY A 43 11.93 10.73 77.68
CA GLY A 43 12.24 10.99 76.27
C GLY A 43 11.77 9.85 75.34
N LEU A 44 11.89 8.59 75.77
CA LEU A 44 11.36 7.43 75.05
C LEU A 44 9.83 7.44 75.02
N LYS A 45 9.16 7.75 76.14
CA LYS A 45 7.71 7.89 76.23
C LYS A 45 7.18 8.98 75.29
N LEU A 46 7.76 10.18 75.35
CA LEU A 46 7.38 11.31 74.50
C LEU A 46 7.64 11.01 73.00
N LYS A 47 8.71 10.28 72.68
CA LYS A 47 8.97 9.80 71.31
C LYS A 47 7.94 8.77 70.83
N ASN A 48 7.55 7.83 71.69
CA ASN A 48 6.53 6.83 71.39
C ASN A 48 5.12 7.45 71.26
N GLU A 49 4.81 8.43 72.11
CA GLU A 49 3.56 9.20 72.07
C GLU A 49 3.42 9.96 70.76
N LYS A 50 4.44 10.74 70.35
CA LYS A 50 4.46 11.41 69.03
C LYS A 50 4.41 10.44 67.85
N ALA A 51 4.99 9.24 67.99
CA ALA A 51 4.91 8.20 66.96
C ALA A 51 3.52 7.53 66.88
N ALA A 52 2.76 7.50 67.98
CA ALA A 52 1.37 7.06 68.01
C ALA A 52 0.43 8.17 67.48
N GLU A 53 0.59 9.40 67.96
CA GLU A 53 -0.09 10.61 67.50
C GLU A 53 0.01 10.77 65.98
N SER A 54 1.21 10.69 65.41
CA SER A 54 1.42 10.81 63.95
C SER A 54 0.74 9.69 63.14
N LYS A 55 0.57 8.49 63.71
CA LYS A 55 -0.19 7.40 63.07
C LYS A 55 -1.69 7.61 63.19
N LEU A 56 -2.16 8.07 64.35
CA LEU A 56 -3.57 8.36 64.61
C LEU A 56 -4.06 9.56 63.79
N SER A 57 -3.27 10.63 63.66
CA SER A 57 -3.60 11.78 62.81
C SER A 57 -3.83 11.34 61.37
N LYS A 58 -2.88 10.60 60.77
CA LYS A 58 -3.01 10.04 59.42
C LYS A 58 -4.25 9.17 59.27
N PHE A 59 -4.46 8.22 60.18
CA PHE A 59 -5.65 7.36 60.19
C PHE A 59 -6.97 8.16 60.23
N VAL A 60 -7.02 9.26 61.00
CA VAL A 60 -8.17 10.17 61.05
C VAL A 60 -8.29 11.00 59.76
N GLU A 61 -7.18 11.55 59.25
CA GLU A 61 -7.13 12.29 57.98
C GLU A 61 -7.55 11.43 56.79
N ASP A 62 -7.21 10.14 56.78
CA ASP A 62 -7.57 9.17 55.75
C ASP A 62 -9.04 8.72 55.86
N ILE A 63 -9.62 8.59 57.05
CA ILE A 63 -11.04 8.20 57.21
C ILE A 63 -12.02 9.38 57.14
N ILE A 64 -11.66 10.55 57.66
CA ILE A 64 -12.61 11.67 57.82
C ILE A 64 -13.14 12.17 56.47
N VAL A 65 -14.43 12.47 56.41
CA VAL A 65 -15.09 13.07 55.25
C VAL A 65 -15.37 14.55 55.56
N PRO A 66 -14.66 15.51 54.93
CA PRO A 66 -14.93 16.93 55.14
C PRO A 66 -16.31 17.32 54.59
N PRO A 67 -17.10 18.18 55.24
CA PRO A 67 -18.39 18.64 54.71
C PRO A 67 -18.29 19.21 53.28
N ARG A 68 -17.26 20.02 53.00
CA ARG A 68 -16.97 20.55 51.64
C ARG A 68 -16.81 19.47 50.57
N MET A 69 -16.33 18.27 50.93
CA MET A 69 -16.27 17.14 49.98
C MET A 69 -17.67 16.62 49.64
N VAL A 70 -18.58 16.59 50.62
CA VAL A 70 -20.01 16.27 50.40
C VAL A 70 -20.62 17.34 49.49
N ASP A 71 -20.47 18.62 49.82
CA ASP A 71 -21.08 19.74 49.07
C ASP A 71 -20.65 19.72 47.58
N ILE A 72 -19.36 19.53 47.30
CA ILE A 72 -18.82 19.45 45.93
C ILE A 72 -19.35 18.20 45.19
N ILE A 73 -19.40 17.05 45.86
CA ILE A 73 -19.86 15.80 45.22
C ILE A 73 -21.38 15.84 44.97
N VAL A 74 -22.18 16.27 45.94
CA VAL A 74 -23.64 16.26 45.87
C VAL A 74 -24.13 17.37 44.95
N ASP A 75 -23.72 18.63 45.18
CA ASP A 75 -24.32 19.81 44.55
C ASP A 75 -23.38 20.56 43.57
N GLY A 76 -22.06 20.54 43.78
CA GLY A 76 -21.08 21.25 42.94
C GLY A 76 -21.01 20.82 41.47
N GLU A 77 -20.55 21.70 40.57
CA GLU A 77 -20.41 21.39 39.14
C GLU A 77 -19.20 20.48 38.83
N VAL A 78 -19.25 19.74 37.71
CA VAL A 78 -18.17 18.83 37.28
C VAL A 78 -17.03 19.62 36.61
N ASN A 79 -16.17 20.17 37.45
CA ASN A 79 -15.00 21.00 37.11
C ASN A 79 -13.69 20.42 37.69
N ASP A 80 -12.58 21.16 37.58
CA ASP A 80 -11.28 20.72 38.09
C ASP A 80 -11.22 20.54 39.62
N GLU A 81 -12.07 21.24 40.39
CA GLU A 81 -12.19 21.06 41.84
C GLU A 81 -12.96 19.76 42.17
N PHE A 82 -14.01 19.45 41.41
CA PHE A 82 -14.70 18.16 41.48
C PHE A 82 -13.74 17.00 41.17
N LEU A 83 -12.90 17.11 40.13
CA LEU A 83 -11.90 16.07 39.81
C LEU A 83 -10.91 15.81 40.95
N ARG A 84 -10.35 16.86 41.57
CA ARG A 84 -9.45 16.74 42.74
C ARG A 84 -10.17 16.16 43.97
N THR A 85 -11.45 16.49 44.14
CA THR A 85 -12.29 15.95 45.21
C THR A 85 -12.56 14.45 44.99
N LEU A 86 -12.79 14.06 43.73
CA LEU A 86 -13.01 12.68 43.31
C LEU A 86 -11.74 11.80 43.47
N GLU A 87 -10.56 12.34 43.14
CA GLU A 87 -9.27 11.71 43.46
C GLU A 87 -9.12 11.43 44.96
N THR A 88 -9.48 12.42 45.79
CA THR A 88 -9.39 12.30 47.24
C THR A 88 -10.39 11.25 47.75
N LEU A 89 -11.60 11.20 47.18
CA LEU A 89 -12.57 10.14 47.47
C LEU A 89 -12.05 8.75 47.06
N SER A 90 -11.43 8.58 45.87
CA SER A 90 -10.88 7.27 45.45
C SER A 90 -9.80 6.78 46.41
N LYS A 91 -8.87 7.65 46.84
CA LYS A 91 -7.83 7.34 47.84
C LYS A 91 -8.45 6.84 49.15
N LYS A 92 -9.49 7.54 49.64
CA LYS A 92 -10.25 7.16 50.85
C LYS A 92 -10.96 5.81 50.69
N LEU A 93 -11.66 5.59 49.58
CA LEU A 93 -12.37 4.33 49.32
C LEU A 93 -11.41 3.14 49.26
N LYS A 94 -10.25 3.27 48.59
CA LYS A 94 -9.21 2.22 48.54
C LYS A 94 -8.64 1.90 49.92
N PHE A 95 -8.35 2.92 50.73
CA PHE A 95 -7.87 2.72 52.11
C PHE A 95 -8.84 1.88 52.97
N VAL A 96 -10.16 2.10 52.79
CA VAL A 96 -11.21 1.31 53.45
C VAL A 96 -11.33 -0.12 52.89
N GLU A 97 -10.97 -0.35 51.63
CA GLU A 97 -11.03 -1.67 50.98
C GLU A 97 -9.77 -2.52 51.18
N GLU A 98 -8.59 -1.93 51.32
CA GLU A 98 -7.30 -2.66 51.41
C GLU A 98 -6.96 -3.14 52.83
N ASP A 99 -7.07 -2.29 53.85
CA ASP A 99 -6.58 -2.63 55.20
C ASP A 99 -7.58 -3.47 56.01
N THR A 100 -7.20 -4.73 56.25
CA THR A 100 -8.03 -5.72 56.98
C THR A 100 -8.01 -5.56 58.50
N MET A 101 -7.00 -4.91 59.08
CA MET A 101 -7.00 -4.58 60.51
C MET A 101 -7.91 -3.38 60.79
N ILE A 102 -7.92 -2.39 59.89
CA ILE A 102 -8.74 -1.17 60.01
C ILE A 102 -10.24 -1.48 59.99
N LYS A 103 -10.68 -2.51 59.23
CA LYS A 103 -12.08 -2.99 59.18
C LYS A 103 -12.65 -3.48 60.53
N ALA A 104 -11.80 -3.74 61.53
CA ALA A 104 -12.25 -4.05 62.88
C ALA A 104 -12.67 -2.80 63.70
N SER A 105 -12.23 -1.59 63.29
CA SER A 105 -12.47 -0.35 64.02
C SER A 105 -13.94 0.07 64.04
N LYS A 106 -14.42 0.58 65.18
CA LYS A 106 -15.77 1.14 65.32
C LYS A 106 -15.97 2.38 64.45
N ALA A 107 -15.03 3.32 64.52
CA ALA A 107 -15.09 4.58 63.77
C ALA A 107 -15.15 4.36 62.24
N LEU A 108 -14.57 3.27 61.73
CA LEU A 108 -14.71 2.92 60.32
C LEU A 108 -16.14 2.49 59.99
N LYS A 109 -16.77 1.66 60.83
CA LYS A 109 -18.14 1.15 60.60
C LYS A 109 -19.18 2.27 60.59
N ASP A 110 -18.93 3.34 61.35
CA ASP A 110 -19.79 4.53 61.39
C ASP A 110 -19.65 5.40 60.12
N VAL A 111 -18.45 5.49 59.53
CA VAL A 111 -18.14 6.34 58.35
C VAL A 111 -18.29 5.60 57.01
N GLN A 112 -18.12 4.27 56.99
CA GLN A 112 -18.27 3.41 55.82
C GLN A 112 -19.61 3.60 55.06
N PRO A 113 -20.80 3.70 55.70
CA PRO A 113 -22.05 3.94 54.96
C PRO A 113 -22.08 5.31 54.26
N GLU A 114 -21.50 6.37 54.85
CA GLU A 114 -21.45 7.69 54.23
C GLU A 114 -20.46 7.73 53.05
N LEU A 115 -19.30 7.06 53.17
CA LEU A 115 -18.39 6.87 52.04
C LEU A 115 -19.05 6.11 50.88
N GLN A 116 -19.87 5.09 51.16
CA GLN A 116 -20.61 4.35 50.13
C GLN A 116 -21.76 5.17 49.52
N ARG A 117 -22.47 6.00 50.30
CA ARG A 117 -23.45 6.98 49.79
C ARG A 117 -22.80 7.99 48.85
N LEU A 118 -21.64 8.55 49.24
CA LEU A 118 -20.86 9.46 48.41
C LEU A 118 -20.35 8.79 47.15
N ARG A 119 -19.87 7.53 47.23
CA ARG A 119 -19.49 6.74 46.05
C ARG A 119 -20.66 6.60 45.08
N GLN A 120 -21.85 6.21 45.56
CA GLN A 120 -23.04 6.09 44.73
C GLN A 120 -23.42 7.43 44.08
N LYS A 121 -23.52 8.52 44.84
CA LYS A 121 -23.89 9.83 44.30
C LYS A 121 -22.85 10.37 43.31
N ALA A 122 -21.56 10.18 43.58
CA ALA A 122 -20.48 10.53 42.66
C ALA A 122 -20.57 9.73 41.35
N VAL A 123 -20.73 8.40 41.43
CA VAL A 123 -20.89 7.52 40.26
C VAL A 123 -22.09 7.94 39.40
N SER A 124 -23.27 8.19 40.00
CA SER A 124 -24.46 8.66 39.27
C SER A 124 -24.23 10.02 38.59
N LYS A 125 -23.63 10.98 39.28
CA LYS A 125 -23.38 12.33 38.75
C LYS A 125 -22.33 12.33 37.63
N VAL A 126 -21.32 11.47 37.75
CA VAL A 126 -20.32 11.23 36.70
C VAL A 126 -20.94 10.55 35.48
N PHE A 127 -21.84 9.58 35.68
CA PHE A 127 -22.61 8.95 34.61
C PHE A 127 -23.47 9.96 33.85
N GLU A 128 -24.31 10.73 34.55
CA GLU A 128 -25.17 11.78 33.96
C GLU A 128 -24.35 12.77 33.13
N PHE A 129 -23.25 13.27 33.69
CA PHE A 129 -22.34 14.20 33.00
C PHE A 129 -21.71 13.56 31.75
N MET A 130 -21.13 12.36 31.88
CA MET A 130 -20.49 11.68 30.76
C MET A 130 -21.48 11.40 29.64
N VAL A 131 -22.62 10.80 29.96
CA VAL A 131 -23.70 10.50 29.01
C VAL A 131 -24.20 11.78 28.30
N GLN A 132 -24.32 12.91 29.02
CA GLN A 132 -24.63 14.20 28.39
C GLN A 132 -23.57 14.65 27.37
N LYS A 133 -22.27 14.46 27.66
CA LYS A 133 -21.19 14.76 26.68
C LYS A 133 -21.24 13.79 25.49
N LEU A 134 -21.54 12.51 25.71
CA LEU A 134 -21.66 11.53 24.63
C LEU A 134 -22.83 11.86 23.70
N TYR A 135 -23.99 12.27 24.24
CA TYR A 135 -25.11 12.73 23.42
C TYR A 135 -24.79 13.98 22.58
N ALA A 136 -23.81 14.81 22.96
CA ALA A 136 -23.38 15.94 22.16
C ALA A 136 -22.67 15.51 20.85
N LEU A 137 -22.00 14.35 20.83
CA LEU A 137 -21.38 13.78 19.61
C LEU A 137 -22.41 13.47 18.52
N ARG A 138 -23.66 13.19 18.90
CA ARG A 138 -24.77 12.90 17.96
C ARG A 138 -25.30 14.13 17.23
N LYS A 139 -24.87 15.35 17.60
CA LYS A 139 -25.32 16.59 16.93
C LYS A 139 -24.68 16.73 15.54
N PRO A 140 -25.45 17.07 14.49
CA PRO A 140 -24.92 17.23 13.15
C PRO A 140 -23.94 18.41 13.07
N LYS A 141 -22.92 18.29 12.21
CA LYS A 141 -21.80 19.25 12.05
C LYS A 141 -20.88 19.41 13.26
N THR A 142 -21.02 18.61 14.32
CA THR A 142 -20.01 18.52 15.39
C THR A 142 -18.69 18.01 14.82
N ASN A 143 -17.59 18.73 15.05
CA ASN A 143 -16.25 18.17 14.85
C ASN A 143 -15.94 17.24 16.04
N ILE A 144 -16.09 15.94 15.78
CA ILE A 144 -15.96 14.85 16.74
C ILE A 144 -14.56 14.86 17.39
N GLN A 145 -13.52 14.93 16.57
CA GLN A 145 -12.11 14.95 17.02
C GLN A 145 -11.82 16.15 17.94
N ILE A 146 -12.33 17.34 17.61
CA ILE A 146 -12.19 18.53 18.46
C ILE A 146 -12.89 18.33 19.81
N LEU A 147 -14.07 17.69 19.86
CA LEU A 147 -14.79 17.45 21.11
C LEU A 147 -14.10 16.38 21.96
N GLN A 148 -13.61 15.30 21.33
CA GLN A 148 -12.81 14.26 21.98
C GLN A 148 -11.55 14.86 22.63
N GLN A 149 -10.73 15.56 21.85
CA GLN A 149 -9.45 16.08 22.31
C GLN A 149 -9.59 17.25 23.30
N ASN A 150 -10.45 18.24 23.03
CA ASN A 150 -10.52 19.46 23.83
C ASN A 150 -11.53 19.42 24.97
N VAL A 151 -12.43 18.43 25.01
CA VAL A 151 -13.42 18.26 26.08
C VAL A 151 -13.29 16.89 26.75
N LEU A 152 -13.43 15.77 26.04
CA LEU A 152 -13.49 14.46 26.71
C LEU A 152 -12.17 14.09 27.41
N LEU A 153 -11.01 14.24 26.77
CA LEU A 153 -9.71 13.88 27.37
C LEU A 153 -9.43 14.59 28.72
N LYS A 154 -9.91 15.82 28.91
CA LYS A 154 -9.78 16.55 30.19
C LYS A 154 -10.46 15.82 31.35
N TYR A 155 -11.49 15.05 31.07
CA TYR A 155 -12.26 14.26 32.02
C TYR A 155 -11.85 12.77 32.05
N LYS A 156 -10.68 12.38 31.50
CA LYS A 156 -10.15 10.99 31.52
C LYS A 156 -10.21 10.35 32.92
N TYR A 157 -9.95 11.12 33.98
CA TYR A 157 -10.02 10.60 35.35
C TYR A 157 -11.43 10.12 35.77
N LEU A 158 -12.51 10.65 35.17
CA LEU A 158 -13.87 10.16 35.43
C LEU A 158 -14.05 8.70 34.99
N ILE A 159 -13.45 8.30 33.87
CA ILE A 159 -13.48 6.91 33.40
C ILE A 159 -12.67 6.00 34.33
N VAL A 160 -11.50 6.45 34.77
CA VAL A 160 -10.67 5.72 35.75
C VAL A 160 -11.45 5.52 37.06
N PHE A 161 -12.10 6.56 37.57
CA PHE A 161 -12.93 6.47 38.77
C PHE A 161 -14.10 5.48 38.62
N LEU A 162 -14.81 5.50 37.48
CA LEU A 162 -15.88 4.53 37.21
C LEU A 162 -15.34 3.08 37.14
N LYS A 163 -14.19 2.85 36.47
CA LYS A 163 -13.54 1.53 36.40
C LYS A 163 -13.17 0.97 37.78
N GLU A 164 -12.74 1.83 38.69
CA GLU A 164 -12.40 1.47 40.07
C GLU A 164 -13.67 1.23 40.93
N HIS A 165 -14.57 2.21 40.96
CA HIS A 165 -15.59 2.34 42.02
C HIS A 165 -17.04 2.06 41.58
N GLY A 166 -17.30 1.84 40.29
CA GLY A 166 -18.64 1.70 39.72
C GLY A 166 -18.66 0.91 38.41
N LYS A 167 -18.13 -0.32 38.42
CA LYS A 167 -17.88 -1.14 37.21
C LYS A 167 -19.10 -1.35 36.32
N ASP A 168 -20.28 -1.56 36.87
CA ASP A 168 -21.51 -1.75 36.10
C ASP A 168 -21.85 -0.48 35.31
N ILE A 169 -21.76 0.67 35.97
CA ILE A 169 -21.96 2.00 35.38
C ILE A 169 -20.84 2.37 34.39
N TYR A 170 -19.60 1.90 34.61
CA TYR A 170 -18.55 1.98 33.59
C TYR A 170 -18.96 1.23 32.30
N MET A 171 -19.48 0.01 32.43
CA MET A 171 -19.94 -0.77 31.27
C MET A 171 -21.10 -0.10 30.53
N GLU A 172 -22.00 0.59 31.24
CA GLU A 172 -23.05 1.42 30.62
C GLU A 172 -22.47 2.62 29.85
N VAL A 173 -21.50 3.37 30.41
CA VAL A 173 -20.83 4.48 29.70
C VAL A 173 -20.05 3.96 28.47
N ARG A 174 -19.36 2.83 28.60
CA ARG A 174 -18.65 2.14 27.51
C ARG A 174 -19.62 1.77 26.38
N ALA A 175 -20.74 1.11 26.71
CA ALA A 175 -21.76 0.75 25.73
C ALA A 175 -22.42 1.97 25.08
N ALA A 176 -22.71 3.03 25.85
CA ALA A 176 -23.28 4.27 25.33
C ALA A 176 -22.32 5.03 24.40
N TYR A 177 -20.99 4.94 24.62
CA TYR A 177 -19.99 5.46 23.70
C TYR A 177 -19.97 4.67 22.39
N ILE A 178 -19.87 3.35 22.49
CA ILE A 178 -19.82 2.44 21.34
C ILE A 178 -21.06 2.60 20.47
N ASP A 179 -22.27 2.57 21.04
CA ASP A 179 -23.54 2.80 20.34
C ASP A 179 -23.56 4.14 19.60
N THR A 180 -23.07 5.19 20.27
CA THR A 180 -23.02 6.55 19.71
C THR A 180 -22.07 6.62 18.51
N MET A 181 -20.83 6.18 18.69
CA MET A 181 -19.78 6.33 17.69
C MET A 181 -20.01 5.40 16.49
N ASN A 182 -20.40 4.14 16.74
CA ASN A 182 -20.76 3.20 15.68
C ASN A 182 -21.87 3.78 14.78
N LYS A 183 -22.95 4.32 15.35
CA LYS A 183 -24.04 4.94 14.58
C LYS A 183 -23.61 6.21 13.83
N VAL A 184 -22.88 7.12 14.49
CA VAL A 184 -22.47 8.40 13.89
C VAL A 184 -21.47 8.18 12.75
N LEU A 185 -20.46 7.31 12.94
CA LEU A 185 -19.49 6.98 11.91
C LEU A 185 -20.13 6.19 10.75
N SER A 186 -21.00 5.21 11.03
CA SER A 186 -21.73 4.47 9.99
C SER A 186 -22.59 5.39 9.11
N ALA A 187 -23.27 6.36 9.72
CA ALA A 187 -24.04 7.36 8.99
C ALA A 187 -23.13 8.28 8.15
N HIS A 188 -21.98 8.70 8.69
CA HIS A 188 -21.01 9.52 7.98
C HIS A 188 -20.45 8.81 6.73
N PHE A 189 -19.97 7.56 6.87
CA PHE A 189 -19.47 6.79 5.74
C PHE A 189 -20.57 6.49 4.71
N ARG A 190 -21.79 6.15 5.14
CA ARG A 190 -22.92 5.92 4.21
C ARG A 190 -23.24 7.17 3.36
N VAL A 191 -23.29 8.35 3.98
CA VAL A 191 -23.54 9.61 3.25
C VAL A 191 -22.35 9.98 2.34
N TYR A 192 -21.12 9.74 2.78
CA TYR A 192 -19.93 9.98 1.95
C TYR A 192 -19.90 9.09 0.71
N ILE A 193 -20.19 7.78 0.87
CA ILE A 193 -20.29 6.80 -0.21
C ILE A 193 -21.37 7.20 -1.21
N GLN A 194 -22.59 7.49 -0.75
CA GLN A 194 -23.70 7.92 -1.62
C GLN A 194 -23.39 9.20 -2.42
N ALA A 195 -22.53 10.08 -1.88
CA ALA A 195 -22.06 11.26 -2.60
C ALA A 195 -20.91 10.96 -3.58
N MET A 196 -20.02 10.01 -3.26
CA MET A 196 -18.98 9.52 -4.17
C MET A 196 -19.55 8.75 -5.37
N GLU A 197 -20.61 7.95 -5.18
CA GLU A 197 -21.29 7.19 -6.25
C GLU A 197 -21.77 8.11 -7.39
N LYS A 198 -22.28 9.30 -7.08
CA LYS A 198 -22.64 10.32 -8.08
C LYS A 198 -21.48 10.76 -8.96
N LEU A 199 -20.25 10.74 -8.43
CA LEU A 199 -19.04 11.20 -9.10
C LEU A 199 -18.37 10.12 -9.96
N HIS A 200 -18.88 8.89 -9.94
CA HIS A 200 -18.29 7.78 -10.69
C HIS A 200 -18.35 7.99 -12.21
N LEU A 201 -17.26 7.60 -12.88
CA LEU A 201 -17.10 7.47 -14.32
C LEU A 201 -16.94 5.99 -14.68
N ASP A 202 -17.90 5.44 -15.42
CA ASP A 202 -17.78 4.11 -16.03
C ASP A 202 -16.66 4.14 -17.10
N ILE A 203 -15.58 3.38 -16.88
CA ILE A 203 -14.46 3.27 -17.84
C ILE A 203 -14.65 2.07 -18.77
N ALA A 204 -14.90 0.89 -18.19
CA ALA A 204 -14.91 -0.39 -18.92
C ALA A 204 -16.21 -1.16 -18.69
N SER A 205 -16.80 -1.69 -19.76
CA SER A 205 -17.91 -2.65 -19.69
C SER A 205 -17.42 -4.10 -19.80
N SER A 206 -18.32 -5.06 -19.53
CA SER A 206 -18.09 -6.48 -19.78
C SER A 206 -17.79 -6.83 -21.25
N THR A 207 -18.00 -5.90 -22.18
CA THR A 207 -17.77 -6.10 -23.63
C THR A 207 -16.45 -5.51 -24.13
N ASP A 208 -15.77 -4.66 -23.33
CA ASP A 208 -14.51 -4.00 -23.71
C ASP A 208 -13.32 -4.93 -23.45
N LEU A 209 -13.29 -6.06 -24.16
CA LEU A 209 -12.23 -7.07 -24.07
C LEU A 209 -11.21 -6.92 -25.22
N ILE A 210 -10.02 -7.48 -25.04
CA ILE A 210 -8.88 -7.30 -25.96
C ILE A 210 -9.22 -7.88 -27.34
N GLY A 211 -9.61 -9.17 -27.40
CA GLY A 211 -9.88 -9.93 -28.63
C GLY A 211 -11.26 -9.73 -29.26
N VAL A 212 -11.96 -8.62 -28.98
CA VAL A 212 -13.32 -8.36 -29.48
C VAL A 212 -13.33 -7.32 -30.60
N GLU A 213 -14.16 -7.53 -31.61
CA GLU A 213 -14.26 -6.65 -32.77
C GLU A 213 -14.77 -5.25 -32.39
N THR A 214 -14.14 -4.21 -32.95
CA THR A 214 -14.49 -2.80 -32.67
C THR A 214 -15.86 -2.39 -33.24
N ARG A 215 -16.42 -3.15 -34.19
CA ARG A 215 -17.65 -2.82 -34.94
C ARG A 215 -18.93 -3.40 -34.33
N SER A 216 -19.08 -3.38 -33.01
CA SER A 216 -20.35 -3.68 -32.34
C SER A 216 -21.40 -2.57 -32.52
N THR A 217 -21.72 -2.21 -33.77
CA THR A 217 -22.75 -1.24 -34.13
C THR A 217 -24.15 -1.82 -33.95
N GLY A 218 -24.61 -1.87 -32.70
CA GLY A 218 -26.02 -2.06 -32.40
C GLY A 218 -26.85 -0.94 -33.02
N ILE A 219 -27.78 -1.28 -33.93
CA ILE A 219 -28.51 -0.32 -34.79
C ILE A 219 -29.41 0.66 -34.00
N PHE A 220 -29.55 0.48 -32.67
CA PHE A 220 -30.36 1.31 -31.79
C PHE A 220 -29.58 2.05 -30.67
N SER A 221 -28.24 1.93 -30.59
CA SER A 221 -27.46 2.70 -29.61
C SER A 221 -27.08 4.09 -30.14
N ARG A 222 -27.48 5.16 -29.43
CA ARG A 222 -27.11 6.56 -29.74
C ARG A 222 -25.57 6.74 -29.79
N PRO A 223 -25.05 7.61 -30.66
CA PRO A 223 -23.64 8.00 -30.64
C PRO A 223 -23.34 8.90 -29.43
N ARG A 224 -23.02 8.28 -28.28
CA ARG A 224 -22.26 8.94 -27.20
C ARG A 224 -20.78 9.06 -27.61
N GLU A 225 -20.03 9.94 -26.95
CA GLU A 225 -18.65 10.33 -27.27
C GLU A 225 -17.57 9.23 -26.99
N VAL A 226 -17.99 7.96 -26.98
CA VAL A 226 -17.24 6.78 -26.49
C VAL A 226 -15.91 6.54 -27.22
N MET A 227 -15.77 6.97 -28.48
CA MET A 227 -14.56 6.72 -29.28
C MET A 227 -13.28 7.33 -28.70
N LYS A 228 -13.35 8.41 -27.89
CA LYS A 228 -12.16 9.00 -27.26
C LYS A 228 -11.69 8.26 -26.00
N ASN A 229 -12.57 7.54 -25.30
CA ASN A 229 -12.24 6.94 -24.01
C ASN A 229 -11.82 5.45 -24.11
N ARG A 230 -12.06 4.79 -25.25
CA ARG A 230 -11.78 3.35 -25.40
C ARG A 230 -10.30 2.94 -25.37
N SER A 231 -9.36 3.87 -25.56
CA SER A 231 -7.93 3.63 -25.31
C SER A 231 -7.60 3.64 -23.80
N ALA A 232 -8.26 4.50 -23.01
CA ALA A 232 -8.06 4.60 -21.56
C ALA A 232 -8.58 3.38 -20.75
N VAL A 233 -9.24 2.43 -21.43
CA VAL A 233 -9.59 1.10 -20.88
C VAL A 233 -8.36 0.19 -20.76
N PHE A 234 -7.41 0.31 -21.69
CA PHE A 234 -6.22 -0.53 -21.78
C PHE A 234 -4.92 0.22 -21.47
N ALA A 235 -4.90 1.55 -21.61
CA ALA A 235 -3.76 2.39 -21.29
C ALA A 235 -3.87 3.00 -19.88
N LEU A 236 -2.76 2.94 -19.13
CA LEU A 236 -2.62 3.48 -17.79
C LEU A 236 -2.75 5.01 -17.74
N GLY A 237 -2.05 5.72 -18.63
CA GLY A 237 -2.01 7.19 -18.66
C GLY A 237 -1.72 7.82 -17.28
N ASP A 238 -2.37 8.95 -17.00
CA ASP A 238 -2.20 9.67 -15.73
C ASP A 238 -2.73 8.92 -14.49
N ARG A 239 -3.46 7.81 -14.66
CA ARG A 239 -4.08 7.06 -13.54
C ARG A 239 -3.05 6.58 -12.53
N ILE A 240 -1.82 6.31 -12.97
CA ILE A 240 -0.70 5.91 -12.09
C ILE A 240 -0.36 6.95 -11.01
N ASN A 241 -0.66 8.22 -11.23
CA ASN A 241 -0.37 9.28 -10.27
C ASN A 241 -1.17 9.11 -8.97
N ILE A 242 -2.27 8.33 -8.96
CA ILE A 242 -3.01 7.99 -7.73
C ILE A 242 -2.13 7.29 -6.68
N LEU A 243 -1.11 6.53 -7.11
CA LEU A 243 -0.16 5.85 -6.22
C LEU A 243 0.91 6.81 -5.64
N LYS A 244 1.03 8.02 -6.17
CA LYS A 244 1.84 9.13 -5.64
C LYS A 244 1.02 10.05 -4.72
N GLU A 245 -0.30 10.08 -4.91
CA GLU A 245 -1.25 10.95 -4.21
C GLU A 245 -1.92 10.29 -2.99
N ILE A 246 -1.48 9.09 -2.57
CA ILE A 246 -2.08 8.31 -1.47
C ILE A 246 -2.29 9.14 -0.19
N ASP A 247 -1.31 9.95 0.22
CA ASP A 247 -1.38 10.72 1.48
C ASP A 247 -2.13 12.07 1.40
N GLN A 248 -2.60 12.49 0.21
CA GLN A 248 -3.37 13.74 0.03
C GLN A 248 -4.68 13.77 0.85
N PRO A 249 -5.39 14.90 0.99
CA PRO A 249 -6.76 14.89 1.52
C PRO A 249 -7.69 13.93 0.74
N ALA A 250 -8.75 13.44 1.39
CA ALA A 250 -9.83 12.73 0.71
C ALA A 250 -10.65 13.70 -0.16
N LEU A 251 -11.23 13.22 -1.27
CA LEU A 251 -12.12 14.04 -2.11
C LEU A 251 -13.29 14.62 -1.29
N ILE A 252 -13.65 15.87 -1.59
CA ILE A 252 -14.77 16.58 -0.96
C ILE A 252 -15.97 16.54 -1.92
N PRO A 253 -17.01 15.71 -1.67
CA PRO A 253 -18.01 15.38 -2.68
C PRO A 253 -18.74 16.60 -3.27
N HIS A 254 -19.13 17.55 -2.41
CA HIS A 254 -19.94 18.69 -2.83
C HIS A 254 -19.17 19.68 -3.72
N ILE A 255 -17.84 19.75 -3.61
CA ILE A 255 -17.00 20.60 -4.48
C ILE A 255 -16.86 19.94 -5.86
N ALA A 256 -16.62 18.64 -5.89
CA ALA A 256 -16.57 17.87 -7.14
C ALA A 256 -17.93 17.86 -7.87
N GLU A 257 -19.04 17.71 -7.14
CA GLU A 257 -20.40 17.75 -7.69
C GLU A 257 -20.72 19.14 -8.27
N ALA A 258 -20.36 20.22 -7.57
CA ALA A 258 -20.51 21.60 -8.07
C ALA A 258 -19.65 21.87 -9.33
N ASN A 259 -18.43 21.32 -9.39
CA ASN A 259 -17.54 21.41 -10.55
C ASN A 259 -17.93 20.45 -11.69
N SER A 260 -18.99 19.64 -11.54
CA SER A 260 -19.38 18.57 -12.48
C SER A 260 -18.25 17.55 -12.79
N GLN A 261 -17.34 17.35 -11.83
CA GLN A 261 -16.19 16.46 -11.99
C GLN A 261 -16.58 14.99 -11.86
N LYS A 262 -15.91 14.14 -12.65
CA LYS A 262 -16.15 12.69 -12.76
C LYS A 262 -14.83 11.94 -12.65
N TYR A 263 -14.81 10.84 -11.91
CA TYR A 263 -13.58 10.14 -11.54
C TYR A 263 -13.62 8.62 -11.80
N PRO A 264 -12.47 8.04 -12.20
CA PRO A 264 -12.23 6.59 -12.12
C PRO A 264 -12.51 6.03 -10.72
N TYR A 265 -12.94 4.77 -10.62
CA TYR A 265 -13.35 4.19 -9.33
C TYR A 265 -12.19 4.11 -8.33
N GLU A 266 -10.95 3.88 -8.78
CA GLU A 266 -9.78 3.83 -7.89
C GLU A 266 -9.54 5.16 -7.14
N VAL A 267 -9.95 6.31 -7.69
CA VAL A 267 -9.83 7.62 -7.04
C VAL A 267 -10.87 7.78 -5.91
N LEU A 268 -12.09 7.27 -6.15
CA LEU A 268 -13.16 7.22 -5.14
C LEU A 268 -12.78 6.25 -4.02
N PHE A 269 -12.33 5.05 -4.38
CA PHE A 269 -11.84 4.01 -3.47
C PHE A 269 -10.67 4.49 -2.60
N ARG A 270 -9.68 5.17 -3.22
CA ARG A 270 -8.55 5.80 -2.53
C ARG A 270 -9.01 6.88 -1.55
N SER A 271 -9.99 7.70 -1.94
CA SER A 271 -10.53 8.76 -1.08
C SER A 271 -11.31 8.21 0.11
N LEU A 272 -12.12 7.17 -0.10
CA LEU A 272 -12.83 6.45 0.96
C LEU A 272 -11.87 5.81 1.95
N HIS A 273 -10.83 5.12 1.47
CA HIS A 273 -9.83 4.50 2.33
C HIS A 273 -8.94 5.51 3.06
N LYS A 274 -8.60 6.65 2.44
CA LYS A 274 -7.91 7.75 3.11
C LYS A 274 -8.75 8.32 4.27
N LEU A 275 -10.03 8.57 4.02
CA LEU A 275 -10.97 9.02 5.06
C LEU A 275 -11.08 7.98 6.19
N LEU A 276 -11.17 6.68 5.86
CA LEU A 276 -11.17 5.61 6.84
C LEU A 276 -9.89 5.61 7.69
N ILE A 277 -8.71 5.61 7.07
CA ILE A 277 -7.40 5.55 7.72
C ILE A 277 -7.20 6.69 8.72
N ASP A 278 -7.50 7.93 8.33
CA ASP A 278 -7.29 9.07 9.22
C ASP A 278 -8.36 9.13 10.33
N THR A 279 -9.61 8.74 10.05
CA THR A 279 -10.67 8.60 11.07
C THR A 279 -10.29 7.52 12.10
N THR A 280 -9.95 6.32 11.63
CA THR A 280 -9.49 5.19 12.44
C THR A 280 -8.25 5.54 13.25
N THR A 281 -7.26 6.22 12.67
CA THR A 281 -6.07 6.69 13.38
C THR A 281 -6.45 7.58 14.56
N SER A 282 -7.37 8.54 14.36
CA SER A 282 -7.81 9.43 15.44
C SER A 282 -8.63 8.72 16.53
N GLU A 283 -9.51 7.79 16.16
CA GLU A 283 -10.38 7.09 17.11
C GLU A 283 -9.63 6.01 17.89
N TYR A 284 -8.69 5.28 17.27
CA TYR A 284 -7.86 4.28 17.95
C TYR A 284 -7.01 4.93 19.05
N LEU A 285 -6.32 6.02 18.70
CA LEU A 285 -5.54 6.79 19.67
C LEU A 285 -6.42 7.35 20.78
N PHE A 286 -7.63 7.87 20.47
CA PHE A 286 -8.57 8.30 21.50
C PHE A 286 -9.08 7.16 22.39
N CYS A 287 -9.30 5.95 21.85
CA CYS A 287 -9.74 4.81 22.66
C CYS A 287 -8.66 4.34 23.64
N ASP A 288 -7.40 4.27 23.21
CA ASP A 288 -6.26 3.99 24.08
C ASP A 288 -6.08 5.11 25.13
N ASP A 289 -6.05 6.38 24.70
CA ASP A 289 -5.89 7.51 25.62
C ASP A 289 -7.05 7.66 26.61
N PHE A 290 -8.31 7.48 26.21
CA PHE A 290 -9.45 7.79 27.07
C PHE A 290 -9.94 6.60 27.89
N PHE A 291 -9.91 5.38 27.32
CA PHE A 291 -10.37 4.17 28.00
C PHE A 291 -9.24 3.19 28.35
N GLY A 292 -8.17 3.10 27.55
CA GLY A 292 -7.14 2.06 27.69
C GLY A 292 -7.68 0.66 27.40
N GLU A 293 -8.51 0.52 26.36
CA GLU A 293 -9.14 -0.74 25.92
C GLU A 293 -9.25 -0.79 24.39
N ASP A 294 -8.38 -1.56 23.72
CA ASP A 294 -8.41 -1.76 22.26
C ASP A 294 -9.76 -2.34 21.77
N SER A 295 -10.45 -3.13 22.61
CA SER A 295 -11.74 -3.77 22.27
C SER A 295 -12.83 -2.77 21.85
N ILE A 296 -12.82 -1.59 22.48
CA ILE A 296 -13.79 -0.51 22.21
C ILE A 296 -13.69 -0.04 20.75
N PHE A 297 -12.48 0.05 20.20
CA PHE A 297 -12.27 0.42 18.80
C PHE A 297 -12.96 -0.56 17.84
N TYR A 298 -12.79 -1.87 18.03
CA TYR A 298 -13.35 -2.88 17.14
C TYR A 298 -14.89 -2.93 17.21
N GLU A 299 -15.46 -2.75 18.41
CA GLU A 299 -16.91 -2.64 18.61
C GLU A 299 -17.50 -1.38 17.95
N ILE A 300 -16.76 -0.25 17.95
CA ILE A 300 -17.13 0.97 17.22
C ILE A 300 -17.10 0.77 15.72
N PHE A 301 -16.00 0.22 15.18
CA PHE A 301 -15.79 0.15 13.73
C PHE A 301 -16.52 -0.99 13.02
N ALA A 302 -17.10 -1.96 13.76
CA ALA A 302 -17.94 -3.02 13.19
C ALA A 302 -19.07 -2.48 12.27
N GLY A 303 -19.71 -1.36 12.64
CA GLY A 303 -20.72 -0.69 11.81
C GLY A 303 -20.14 -0.02 10.55
N PRO A 304 -19.18 0.93 10.71
CA PRO A 304 -18.46 1.55 9.60
C PRO A 304 -17.86 0.57 8.59
N PHE A 305 -17.21 -0.51 9.04
CA PHE A 305 -16.67 -1.55 8.15
C PHE A 305 -17.80 -2.26 7.39
N ALA A 306 -18.89 -2.64 8.05
CA ALA A 306 -20.03 -3.29 7.39
C ALA A 306 -20.64 -2.41 6.28
N VAL A 307 -20.73 -1.08 6.48
CA VAL A 307 -21.21 -0.14 5.45
C VAL A 307 -20.26 -0.06 4.25
N ILE A 308 -18.94 -0.07 4.48
CA ILE A 308 -17.96 -0.01 3.39
C ILE A 308 -17.90 -1.36 2.65
N GLU A 309 -18.01 -2.48 3.36
CA GLU A 309 -18.11 -3.82 2.78
C GLU A 309 -19.39 -4.02 1.96
N GLU A 310 -20.55 -3.52 2.43
CA GLU A 310 -21.82 -3.51 1.70
C GLU A 310 -21.68 -2.82 0.33
N HIS A 311 -21.03 -1.64 0.30
CA HIS A 311 -20.74 -0.92 -0.94
C HIS A 311 -19.72 -1.66 -1.84
N LEU A 312 -18.61 -2.15 -1.28
CA LEU A 312 -17.60 -2.89 -2.05
C LEU A 312 -18.17 -4.17 -2.68
N ASN A 313 -19.00 -4.92 -1.93
CA ASN A 313 -19.71 -6.10 -2.44
C ASN A 313 -20.75 -5.76 -3.51
N THR A 314 -21.21 -4.50 -3.60
CA THR A 314 -22.13 -4.03 -4.64
C THR A 314 -21.36 -3.58 -5.91
N VAL A 315 -20.22 -2.92 -5.76
CA VAL A 315 -19.44 -2.42 -6.91
C VAL A 315 -18.52 -3.48 -7.54
N LEU A 316 -17.81 -4.28 -6.74
CA LEU A 316 -16.82 -5.24 -7.26
C LEU A 316 -17.40 -6.26 -8.25
N PRO A 317 -18.63 -6.81 -8.10
CA PRO A 317 -19.26 -7.67 -9.11
C PRO A 317 -19.49 -7.01 -10.48
N ASN A 318 -19.54 -5.67 -10.52
CA ASN A 318 -19.85 -4.87 -11.70
C ASN A 318 -18.62 -4.14 -12.29
N CYS A 319 -17.48 -4.11 -11.59
CA CYS A 319 -16.26 -3.48 -12.07
C CYS A 319 -15.54 -4.38 -13.11
N TYR A 320 -15.41 -3.95 -14.36
CA TYR A 320 -14.73 -4.70 -15.44
C TYR A 320 -13.35 -4.12 -15.82
N ASP A 321 -12.87 -3.11 -15.08
CA ASP A 321 -11.58 -2.47 -15.32
C ASP A 321 -10.46 -3.17 -14.52
N ALA A 322 -9.72 -4.07 -15.16
CA ALA A 322 -8.61 -4.77 -14.51
C ALA A 322 -7.45 -3.85 -14.10
N ILE A 323 -7.25 -2.72 -14.78
CA ILE A 323 -6.23 -1.72 -14.42
C ILE A 323 -6.67 -0.99 -13.14
N GLY A 324 -7.94 -0.57 -13.08
CA GLY A 324 -8.55 0.02 -11.88
C GLY A 324 -8.52 -0.91 -10.68
N VAL A 325 -8.82 -2.21 -10.86
CA VAL A 325 -8.72 -3.20 -9.77
C VAL A 325 -7.27 -3.41 -9.33
N MET A 326 -6.29 -3.45 -10.25
CA MET A 326 -4.87 -3.54 -9.88
C MET A 326 -4.38 -2.29 -9.14
N LEU A 327 -4.84 -1.10 -9.52
CA LEU A 327 -4.59 0.14 -8.78
C LEU A 327 -5.21 0.08 -7.38
N MET A 328 -6.44 -0.43 -7.21
CA MET A 328 -7.04 -0.62 -5.88
C MET A 328 -6.24 -1.58 -4.99
N ILE A 329 -5.70 -2.67 -5.55
CA ILE A 329 -4.81 -3.59 -4.82
C ILE A 329 -3.56 -2.86 -4.33
N ARG A 330 -2.91 -2.05 -5.18
CA ARG A 330 -1.72 -1.28 -4.79
C ARG A 330 -2.04 -0.16 -3.79
N ILE A 331 -3.20 0.50 -3.90
CA ILE A 331 -3.70 1.46 -2.89
C ILE A 331 -3.83 0.78 -1.51
N ILE A 332 -4.42 -0.42 -1.43
CA ILE A 332 -4.50 -1.17 -0.16
C ILE A 332 -3.11 -1.54 0.37
N HIS A 333 -2.19 -1.99 -0.48
CA HIS A 333 -0.82 -2.30 -0.04
C HIS A 333 -0.08 -1.07 0.50
N GLN A 334 -0.17 0.07 -0.18
CA GLN A 334 0.42 1.33 0.30
C GLN A 334 -0.23 1.80 1.61
N ASN A 335 -1.54 1.60 1.78
CA ASN A 335 -2.25 1.86 3.03
C ASN A 335 -1.76 0.97 4.19
N GLN A 336 -1.50 -0.32 3.96
CA GLN A 336 -0.88 -1.22 4.95
C GLN A 336 0.50 -0.71 5.36
N LEU A 337 1.35 -0.29 4.39
CA LEU A 337 2.65 0.31 4.68
C LEU A 337 2.55 1.62 5.49
N ILE A 338 1.51 2.43 5.27
CA ILE A 338 1.23 3.64 6.06
C ILE A 338 0.83 3.28 7.49
N MET A 339 -0.08 2.32 7.71
CA MET A 339 -0.50 1.89 9.05
C MET A 339 0.66 1.25 9.84
N PHE A 340 1.48 0.44 9.16
CA PHE A 340 2.72 -0.11 9.72
C PHE A 340 3.72 0.98 10.13
N ARG A 341 3.94 2.00 9.29
CA ARG A 341 4.78 3.17 9.63
C ARG A 341 4.22 3.98 10.80
N ARG A 342 2.89 4.11 10.90
CA ARG A 342 2.17 4.74 12.03
C ARG A 342 2.22 3.88 13.30
N ARG A 343 2.56 2.58 13.20
CA ARG A 343 2.51 1.56 14.27
C ARG A 343 1.10 1.34 14.84
N ILE A 344 0.08 1.41 14.00
CA ILE A 344 -1.33 1.23 14.39
C ILE A 344 -1.89 0.00 13.65
N PRO A 345 -2.02 -1.17 14.28
CA PRO A 345 -2.38 -2.43 13.60
C PRO A 345 -3.89 -2.64 13.39
N CYS A 346 -4.74 -1.72 13.87
CA CYS A 346 -6.18 -1.95 14.00
C CYS A 346 -6.97 -2.01 12.68
N LEU A 347 -6.34 -1.68 11.54
CA LEU A 347 -6.90 -1.87 10.20
C LEU A 347 -6.41 -3.14 9.49
N ASP A 348 -5.38 -3.83 9.99
CA ASP A 348 -4.73 -4.90 9.24
C ASP A 348 -5.73 -6.02 8.83
N PRO A 349 -6.63 -6.52 9.72
CA PRO A 349 -7.62 -7.53 9.35
C PRO A 349 -8.66 -7.05 8.31
N TYR A 350 -8.97 -5.74 8.31
CA TYR A 350 -9.87 -5.15 7.32
C TYR A 350 -9.17 -4.99 5.96
N LEU A 351 -7.94 -4.47 5.94
CA LEU A 351 -7.16 -4.27 4.72
C LEU A 351 -6.84 -5.61 4.03
N ASP A 352 -6.50 -6.65 4.79
CA ASP A 352 -6.32 -8.01 4.27
C ASP A 352 -7.61 -8.57 3.69
N LYS A 353 -8.77 -8.39 4.35
CA LYS A 353 -10.07 -8.83 3.85
C LYS A 353 -10.47 -8.14 2.54
N VAL A 354 -10.18 -6.83 2.41
CA VAL A 354 -10.38 -6.11 1.14
C VAL A 354 -9.43 -6.61 0.06
N ASN A 355 -8.15 -6.84 0.37
CA ASN A 355 -7.15 -7.40 -0.55
C ASN A 355 -7.59 -8.79 -1.07
N ILE A 356 -8.01 -9.68 -0.17
CA ILE A 356 -8.55 -11.02 -0.47
C ILE A 356 -9.82 -10.94 -1.35
N SER A 357 -10.58 -9.85 -1.28
CA SER A 357 -11.77 -9.63 -2.12
C SER A 357 -11.43 -9.07 -3.51
N LEU A 358 -10.36 -8.28 -3.63
CA LEU A 358 -9.93 -7.68 -4.90
C LEU A 358 -9.27 -8.68 -5.86
N TRP A 359 -8.37 -9.55 -5.35
CA TRP A 359 -7.61 -10.47 -6.19
C TRP A 359 -8.46 -11.48 -6.99
N PRO A 360 -9.51 -12.13 -6.44
CA PRO A 360 -10.41 -12.98 -7.21
C PRO A 360 -11.12 -12.21 -8.33
N ARG A 361 -11.50 -10.94 -8.08
CA ARG A 361 -12.14 -10.11 -9.11
C ARG A 361 -11.15 -9.75 -10.22
N PHE A 362 -9.93 -9.31 -9.86
CA PHE A 362 -8.87 -9.08 -10.85
C PHE A 362 -8.62 -10.32 -11.71
N LYS A 363 -8.47 -11.50 -11.08
CA LYS A 363 -8.24 -12.78 -11.78
C LYS A 363 -9.37 -13.10 -12.76
N MET A 364 -10.63 -12.89 -12.36
CA MET A 364 -11.79 -13.15 -13.22
C MET A 364 -11.82 -12.23 -14.45
N ILE A 365 -11.56 -10.93 -14.29
CA ILE A 365 -11.51 -9.98 -15.42
C ILE A 365 -10.32 -10.33 -16.34
N PHE A 366 -9.16 -10.68 -15.76
CA PHE A 366 -8.00 -11.13 -16.53
C PHE A 366 -8.31 -12.37 -17.36
N ASP A 367 -9.02 -13.36 -16.79
CA ASP A 367 -9.44 -14.55 -17.55
C ASP A 367 -10.51 -14.23 -18.61
N MET A 368 -11.35 -13.20 -18.44
CA MET A 368 -12.21 -12.71 -19.53
C MET A 368 -11.37 -12.16 -20.70
N HIS A 369 -10.34 -11.35 -20.43
CA HIS A 369 -9.43 -10.86 -21.48
C HIS A 369 -8.66 -12.02 -22.14
N LEU A 370 -8.11 -12.96 -21.36
CA LEU A 370 -7.38 -14.14 -21.87
C LEU A 370 -8.27 -15.04 -22.74
N ASN A 371 -9.49 -15.31 -22.30
CA ASN A 371 -10.45 -16.12 -23.07
C ASN A 371 -10.95 -15.37 -24.31
N SER A 372 -11.02 -14.03 -24.31
CA SER A 372 -11.33 -13.24 -25.51
C SER A 372 -10.30 -13.40 -26.62
N LEU A 373 -9.02 -13.60 -26.28
CA LEU A 373 -7.95 -13.87 -27.25
C LEU A 373 -7.97 -15.33 -27.72
N ARG A 374 -8.14 -16.29 -26.80
CA ARG A 374 -8.16 -17.73 -27.11
C ARG A 374 -9.33 -18.14 -28.00
N ASN A 375 -10.50 -17.54 -27.77
CA ASN A 375 -11.74 -17.81 -28.50
C ASN A 375 -12.01 -16.78 -29.61
N ALA A 376 -11.01 -15.97 -29.96
CA ALA A 376 -11.11 -14.91 -30.97
C ALA A 376 -11.46 -15.48 -32.35
N ASN A 377 -12.50 -14.93 -33.00
CA ASN A 377 -12.83 -15.29 -34.37
C ASN A 377 -11.92 -14.55 -35.35
N VAL A 378 -10.87 -15.25 -35.81
CA VAL A 378 -9.87 -14.75 -36.77
C VAL A 378 -10.53 -14.09 -37.99
N ARG A 379 -11.67 -14.62 -38.48
CA ARG A 379 -12.34 -14.09 -39.69
C ARG A 379 -13.07 -12.77 -39.50
N THR A 380 -13.46 -12.41 -38.27
CA THR A 380 -14.12 -11.12 -37.99
C THR A 380 -13.14 -10.08 -37.46
N LEU A 381 -12.00 -10.51 -36.91
CA LEU A 381 -10.92 -9.62 -36.51
C LEU A 381 -10.02 -9.21 -37.69
N TRP A 382 -9.80 -10.10 -38.67
CA TRP A 382 -8.88 -9.85 -39.78
C TRP A 382 -9.35 -8.75 -40.73
N SER A 383 -8.39 -7.97 -41.21
CA SER A 383 -8.50 -6.99 -42.29
C SER A 383 -7.34 -7.17 -43.26
N ASP A 384 -7.55 -6.88 -44.54
CA ASP A 384 -6.50 -6.90 -45.57
C ASP A 384 -5.59 -5.67 -45.45
N ASP A 385 -4.88 -5.58 -44.33
CA ASP A 385 -4.00 -4.47 -43.96
C ASP A 385 -2.80 -4.99 -43.15
N VAL A 386 -1.58 -4.64 -43.61
CA VAL A 386 -0.32 -5.04 -42.96
C VAL A 386 0.11 -4.11 -41.82
N HIS A 387 -0.63 -3.02 -41.56
CA HIS A 387 -0.38 -2.10 -40.46
C HIS A 387 -0.59 -2.76 -39.07
N PRO A 388 -0.09 -2.15 -37.98
CA PRO A 388 -0.22 -2.71 -36.64
C PRO A 388 -1.69 -2.92 -36.22
N HIS A 389 -2.02 -4.13 -35.78
CA HIS A 389 -3.39 -4.55 -35.54
C HIS A 389 -3.93 -4.03 -34.21
N TYR A 390 -5.18 -3.54 -34.19
CA TYR A 390 -5.76 -2.90 -33.00
C TYR A 390 -5.87 -3.84 -31.78
N VAL A 391 -6.02 -5.16 -32.00
CA VAL A 391 -6.01 -6.16 -30.90
C VAL A 391 -4.61 -6.29 -30.29
N MET A 392 -3.55 -6.27 -31.12
CA MET A 392 -2.16 -6.26 -30.64
C MET A 392 -1.87 -4.96 -29.88
N ARG A 393 -2.39 -3.83 -30.36
CA ARG A 393 -2.27 -2.54 -29.67
C ARG A 393 -2.92 -2.56 -28.28
N ARG A 394 -4.17 -3.03 -28.16
CA ARG A 394 -4.84 -3.21 -26.85
C ARG A 394 -4.05 -4.15 -25.93
N TYR A 395 -3.53 -5.25 -26.46
CA TYR A 395 -2.69 -6.18 -25.72
C TYR A 395 -1.40 -5.50 -25.21
N ALA A 396 -0.72 -4.72 -26.04
CA ALA A 396 0.49 -3.99 -25.69
C ALA A 396 0.21 -2.93 -24.62
N GLU A 397 -0.80 -2.08 -24.83
CA GLU A 397 -1.23 -1.05 -23.87
C GLU A 397 -1.60 -1.67 -22.51
N PHE A 398 -2.39 -2.75 -22.51
CA PHE A 398 -2.82 -3.45 -21.29
C PHE A 398 -1.66 -4.12 -20.54
N THR A 399 -0.78 -4.81 -21.27
CA THR A 399 0.38 -5.52 -20.70
C THR A 399 1.40 -4.54 -20.13
N ALA A 400 1.67 -3.45 -20.87
CA ALA A 400 2.50 -2.33 -20.42
C ALA A 400 1.96 -1.68 -19.15
N SER A 401 0.65 -1.43 -19.10
CA SER A 401 -0.03 -0.83 -17.94
C SER A 401 0.08 -1.69 -16.68
N LEU A 402 -0.20 -2.99 -16.80
CA LEU A 402 -0.09 -3.93 -15.67
C LEU A 402 1.37 -4.13 -15.24
N ALA A 403 2.33 -4.21 -16.17
CA ALA A 403 3.75 -4.30 -15.83
C ALA A 403 4.25 -3.05 -15.08
N HIS A 404 3.85 -1.85 -15.51
CA HIS A 404 4.23 -0.59 -14.85
C HIS A 404 3.70 -0.52 -13.41
N ILE A 405 2.42 -0.85 -13.18
CA ILE A 405 1.84 -0.88 -11.81
C ILE A 405 2.53 -1.92 -10.91
N ASN A 406 3.14 -2.95 -11.50
CA ASN A 406 3.75 -4.07 -10.77
C ASN A 406 5.27 -3.97 -10.58
N ALA A 407 5.95 -2.99 -11.20
CA ALA A 407 7.40 -2.95 -11.31
C ALA A 407 8.14 -3.05 -9.96
N GLU A 408 7.64 -2.36 -8.93
CA GLU A 408 8.23 -2.37 -7.58
C GLU A 408 7.77 -3.56 -6.69
N ASN A 409 6.83 -4.38 -7.16
CA ASN A 409 6.03 -5.29 -6.33
C ASN A 409 5.88 -6.71 -6.93
N GLY A 410 7.01 -7.40 -7.12
CA GLY A 410 7.05 -8.73 -7.74
C GLY A 410 6.55 -9.88 -6.86
N ASP A 411 5.25 -10.20 -6.92
CA ASP A 411 4.70 -11.46 -6.39
C ASP A 411 4.90 -12.67 -7.34
N GLY A 412 5.29 -12.43 -8.60
CA GLY A 412 5.47 -13.44 -9.65
C GLY A 412 4.16 -14.07 -10.18
N GLN A 413 3.04 -13.89 -9.48
CA GLN A 413 1.73 -14.38 -9.92
C GLN A 413 1.19 -13.55 -11.08
N LEU A 414 1.41 -12.23 -11.09
CA LEU A 414 1.04 -11.42 -12.26
C LEU A 414 1.84 -11.81 -13.51
N ASP A 415 3.16 -12.00 -13.38
CA ASP A 415 4.05 -12.37 -14.50
C ASP A 415 3.58 -13.66 -15.18
N LEU A 416 3.22 -14.69 -14.41
CA LEU A 416 2.69 -15.96 -14.91
C LEU A 416 1.33 -15.81 -15.62
N ASN A 417 0.56 -14.76 -15.34
CA ASN A 417 -0.69 -14.46 -16.04
C ASN A 417 -0.43 -13.64 -17.32
N LEU A 418 0.46 -12.64 -17.29
CA LEU A 418 0.88 -11.88 -18.48
C LEU A 418 1.55 -12.78 -19.52
N GLU A 419 2.38 -13.73 -19.09
CA GLU A 419 3.01 -14.74 -19.95
C GLU A 419 1.96 -15.65 -20.65
N ARG A 420 0.86 -16.00 -19.97
CA ARG A 420 -0.27 -16.74 -20.58
C ARG A 420 -1.05 -15.89 -21.58
N LEU A 421 -1.14 -14.57 -21.34
CA LEU A 421 -1.78 -13.61 -22.25
C LEU A 421 -0.94 -13.41 -23.51
N ARG A 422 0.39 -13.31 -23.36
CA ARG A 422 1.37 -13.25 -24.45
C ARG A 422 1.23 -14.43 -25.40
N MET A 423 1.27 -15.67 -24.89
CA MET A 423 1.08 -16.87 -25.72
C MET A 423 -0.25 -16.88 -26.49
N ALA A 424 -1.34 -16.42 -25.86
CA ALA A 424 -2.65 -16.35 -26.51
C ALA A 424 -2.72 -15.26 -27.59
N MET A 425 -2.02 -14.14 -27.40
CA MET A 425 -1.92 -13.07 -28.40
C MET A 425 -1.05 -13.50 -29.59
N GLU A 426 0.07 -14.17 -29.36
CA GLU A 426 0.97 -14.64 -30.43
C GLU A 426 0.32 -15.72 -31.31
N ASP A 427 -0.38 -16.69 -30.71
CA ASP A 427 -1.18 -17.68 -31.45
C ASP A 427 -2.26 -17.01 -32.33
N LEU A 428 -2.96 -16.00 -31.79
CA LEU A 428 -3.91 -15.20 -32.56
C LEU A 428 -3.23 -14.38 -33.68
N LEU A 429 -2.09 -13.75 -33.40
CA LEU A 429 -1.36 -12.93 -34.35
C LEU A 429 -0.81 -13.77 -35.52
N VAL A 430 -0.29 -14.97 -35.25
CA VAL A 430 0.16 -15.93 -36.27
C VAL A 430 -1.02 -16.47 -37.08
N LYS A 431 -2.20 -16.67 -36.47
CA LYS A 431 -3.43 -17.01 -37.21
C LYS A 431 -3.91 -15.88 -38.13
N LEU A 432 -3.84 -14.62 -37.68
CA LEU A 432 -4.13 -13.45 -38.49
C LEU A 432 -3.13 -13.29 -39.65
N ALA A 433 -1.83 -13.46 -39.39
CA ALA A 433 -0.79 -13.39 -40.42
C ALA A 433 -1.01 -14.44 -41.53
N LYS A 434 -1.39 -15.67 -41.17
CA LYS A 434 -1.67 -16.76 -42.13
C LYS A 434 -2.86 -16.52 -43.06
N MET A 435 -3.66 -15.47 -42.85
CA MET A 435 -4.75 -15.09 -43.76
C MET A 435 -4.25 -14.37 -45.02
N PHE A 436 -3.07 -13.73 -45.00
CA PHE A 436 -2.53 -13.07 -46.19
C PHE A 436 -1.98 -14.10 -47.19
N ALA A 437 -2.40 -14.00 -48.45
CA ALA A 437 -2.08 -14.97 -49.49
C ALA A 437 -0.59 -15.03 -49.91
N LYS A 438 0.20 -13.98 -49.62
CA LYS A 438 1.65 -13.92 -49.94
C LYS A 438 2.46 -14.07 -48.64
N PRO A 439 3.43 -15.01 -48.55
CA PRO A 439 4.30 -15.18 -47.37
C PRO A 439 4.96 -13.87 -46.91
N LYS A 440 5.50 -13.08 -47.84
CA LYS A 440 6.08 -11.76 -47.59
C LYS A 440 5.15 -10.83 -46.79
N LEU A 441 3.85 -10.76 -47.12
CA LEU A 441 2.87 -9.93 -46.41
C LEU A 441 2.58 -10.44 -44.99
N GLN A 442 2.62 -11.76 -44.78
CA GLN A 442 2.51 -12.35 -43.43
C GLN A 442 3.64 -11.84 -42.53
N ILE A 443 4.87 -11.80 -43.06
CA ILE A 443 6.05 -11.36 -42.31
C ILE A 443 6.03 -9.83 -42.07
N VAL A 444 5.63 -9.02 -43.05
CA VAL A 444 5.46 -7.55 -42.88
C VAL A 444 4.46 -7.25 -41.76
N PHE A 445 3.30 -7.92 -41.77
CA PHE A 445 2.29 -7.78 -40.72
C PHE A 445 2.84 -8.13 -39.34
N LEU A 446 3.59 -9.24 -39.21
CA LEU A 446 4.23 -9.62 -37.94
C LEU A 446 5.25 -8.56 -37.47
N ILE A 447 6.13 -8.09 -38.36
CA ILE A 447 7.13 -7.04 -38.05
C ILE A 447 6.46 -5.76 -37.54
N ASN A 448 5.47 -5.22 -38.26
CA ASN A 448 4.75 -4.00 -37.86
C ASN A 448 4.07 -4.15 -36.49
N ASN A 449 3.52 -5.34 -36.18
CA ASN A 449 2.89 -5.61 -34.89
C ASN A 449 3.90 -5.74 -33.74
N TYR A 450 5.05 -6.37 -33.96
CA TYR A 450 6.11 -6.47 -32.95
C TYR A 450 6.78 -5.12 -32.67
N ASP A 451 7.11 -4.34 -33.71
CA ASP A 451 7.73 -3.01 -33.58
C ASP A 451 6.87 -2.03 -32.77
N MET A 452 5.56 -1.95 -33.06
CA MET A 452 4.61 -1.17 -32.26
C MET A 452 4.59 -1.66 -30.81
N THR A 453 4.58 -2.98 -30.58
CA THR A 453 4.51 -3.57 -29.24
C THR A 453 5.77 -3.24 -28.42
N ILE A 454 6.95 -3.34 -29.03
CA ILE A 454 8.23 -2.96 -28.42
C ILE A 454 8.24 -1.47 -28.08
N SER A 455 7.71 -0.62 -28.96
CA SER A 455 7.63 0.83 -28.74
C SER A 455 6.76 1.18 -27.52
N ILE A 456 5.57 0.57 -27.41
CA ILE A 456 4.65 0.77 -26.26
C ILE A 456 5.24 0.22 -24.96
N LEU A 457 5.93 -0.93 -24.99
CA LEU A 457 6.60 -1.49 -23.81
C LEU A 457 7.77 -0.62 -23.33
N LYS A 458 8.55 -0.04 -24.25
CA LYS A 458 9.67 0.89 -23.95
C LYS A 458 9.20 2.19 -23.31
N GLU A 459 8.07 2.74 -23.76
CA GLU A 459 7.47 3.94 -23.17
C GLU A 459 7.02 3.70 -21.72
N ALA A 460 6.49 2.51 -21.42
CA ALA A 460 5.99 2.18 -20.09
C ALA A 460 7.05 1.63 -19.11
N CYS A 461 8.16 1.04 -19.58
CA CYS A 461 9.15 0.42 -18.71
C CYS A 461 10.59 0.64 -19.23
N ALA A 462 11.32 1.55 -18.58
CA ALA A 462 12.68 1.94 -18.98
C ALA A 462 13.74 0.82 -18.86
N GLU A 463 13.49 -0.22 -18.05
CA GLU A 463 14.46 -1.31 -17.80
C GLU A 463 14.39 -2.46 -18.83
N GLY A 464 13.50 -2.39 -19.82
CA GLY A 464 13.49 -3.34 -20.95
C GLY A 464 13.18 -4.79 -20.54
N GLY A 465 12.23 -4.98 -19.62
CA GLY A 465 11.92 -6.27 -19.01
C GLY A 465 11.57 -7.41 -19.99
N LYS A 466 11.63 -8.65 -19.49
CA LYS A 466 11.61 -9.93 -20.25
C LYS A 466 10.67 -9.99 -21.48
N MET A 467 9.46 -9.42 -21.39
CA MET A 467 8.50 -9.42 -22.51
C MET A 467 8.95 -8.53 -23.69
N GLN A 468 9.63 -7.41 -23.43
CA GLN A 468 10.23 -6.59 -24.50
C GLN A 468 11.33 -7.37 -25.22
N ALA A 469 12.27 -7.94 -24.46
CA ALA A 469 13.37 -8.73 -25.03
C ALA A 469 12.85 -9.89 -25.91
N HIS A 470 11.75 -10.54 -25.51
CA HIS A 470 11.12 -11.58 -26.33
C HIS A 470 10.57 -11.03 -27.66
N PHE A 471 9.87 -9.90 -27.66
CA PHE A 471 9.41 -9.29 -28.90
C PHE A 471 10.57 -8.75 -29.76
N GLU A 472 11.68 -8.30 -29.16
CA GLU A 472 12.88 -7.89 -29.89
C GLU A 472 13.58 -9.09 -30.57
N GLU A 473 13.60 -10.27 -29.95
CA GLU A 473 14.04 -11.53 -30.58
C GLU A 473 13.11 -11.94 -31.72
N LEU A 474 11.78 -11.89 -31.53
CA LEU A 474 10.80 -12.19 -32.58
C LEU A 474 10.91 -11.21 -33.76
N LEU A 475 11.06 -9.91 -33.49
CA LEU A 475 11.26 -8.88 -34.51
C LEU A 475 12.53 -9.16 -35.32
N LYS A 476 13.67 -9.35 -34.65
CA LYS A 476 14.96 -9.65 -35.28
C LYS A 476 14.91 -10.92 -36.15
N SER A 477 14.22 -11.96 -35.68
CA SER A 477 14.01 -13.20 -36.42
C SER A 477 13.17 -12.96 -37.69
N ASN A 478 12.03 -12.26 -37.57
CA ASN A 478 11.16 -11.98 -38.71
C ASN A 478 11.81 -11.01 -39.72
N ILE A 479 12.60 -10.03 -39.27
CA ILE A 479 13.40 -9.16 -40.15
C ILE A 479 14.38 -10.00 -41.00
N ALA A 480 15.07 -10.99 -40.40
CA ALA A 480 15.98 -11.86 -41.15
C ALA A 480 15.26 -12.69 -42.24
N ILE A 481 14.05 -13.18 -41.94
CA ILE A 481 13.22 -13.92 -42.92
C ILE A 481 12.72 -12.96 -44.02
N TYR A 482 12.23 -11.77 -43.66
CA TYR A 482 11.78 -10.76 -44.63
C TYR A 482 12.88 -10.31 -45.58
N VAL A 483 14.08 -10.06 -45.04
CA VAL A 483 15.28 -9.71 -45.82
C VAL A 483 15.59 -10.79 -46.84
N GLU A 484 15.51 -12.06 -46.46
CA GLU A 484 15.81 -13.17 -47.35
C GLU A 484 14.76 -13.31 -48.47
N GLU A 485 13.46 -13.23 -48.15
CA GLU A 485 12.37 -13.23 -49.15
C GLU A 485 12.48 -12.05 -50.13
N LEU A 486 12.71 -10.83 -49.63
CA LEU A 486 12.90 -9.62 -50.44
C LEU A 486 14.09 -9.75 -51.40
N LEU A 487 15.18 -10.37 -50.96
CA LEU A 487 16.35 -10.60 -51.80
C LEU A 487 16.11 -11.72 -52.82
N LEU A 488 15.33 -12.75 -52.48
CA LEU A 488 14.93 -13.81 -53.41
C LEU A 488 14.03 -13.30 -54.54
N GLU A 489 13.14 -12.34 -54.30
CA GLU A 489 12.31 -11.70 -55.33
C GLU A 489 13.13 -11.00 -56.44
N HIS A 490 14.31 -10.46 -56.11
CA HIS A 490 15.15 -9.71 -57.07
C HIS A 490 16.34 -10.52 -57.61
N PHE A 491 16.97 -11.35 -56.78
CA PHE A 491 18.25 -12.01 -57.03
C PHE A 491 18.21 -13.53 -56.76
N GLY A 492 17.03 -14.15 -56.86
CA GLY A 492 16.80 -15.55 -56.47
C GLY A 492 17.83 -16.57 -57.00
N ASP A 493 18.24 -16.48 -58.27
CA ASP A 493 19.18 -17.45 -58.86
C ASP A 493 20.63 -17.24 -58.43
N LEU A 494 21.04 -15.99 -58.16
CA LEU A 494 22.32 -15.67 -57.52
C LEU A 494 22.36 -16.27 -56.10
N ILE A 495 21.27 -16.13 -55.34
CA ILE A 495 21.16 -16.63 -53.97
C ILE A 495 21.14 -18.17 -53.95
N LYS A 496 20.42 -18.82 -54.87
CA LYS A 496 20.49 -20.28 -55.05
C LYS A 496 21.91 -20.75 -55.33
N PHE A 497 22.61 -20.12 -56.28
CA PHE A 497 24.00 -20.45 -56.63
C PHE A 497 24.96 -20.30 -55.43
N VAL A 498 24.84 -19.21 -54.67
CA VAL A 498 25.69 -18.96 -53.49
C VAL A 498 25.32 -19.87 -52.30
N LYS A 499 24.05 -20.23 -52.12
CA LYS A 499 23.61 -21.15 -51.04
C LYS A 499 23.94 -22.62 -51.32
N ALA A 500 23.92 -23.05 -52.58
CA ALA A 500 24.33 -24.39 -52.99
C ALA A 500 25.83 -24.65 -52.76
N ARG A 501 26.60 -23.63 -52.38
CA ARG A 501 28.04 -23.66 -52.18
C ARG A 501 28.39 -23.08 -50.81
N PRO A 502 28.17 -23.84 -49.71
CA PRO A 502 28.54 -23.38 -48.37
C PRO A 502 30.03 -23.02 -48.32
N SER A 503 30.33 -21.96 -47.58
CA SER A 503 31.70 -21.44 -47.42
C SER A 503 32.46 -22.30 -46.40
N GLU A 504 32.93 -23.47 -46.82
CA GLU A 504 33.75 -24.36 -45.99
C GLU A 504 35.18 -24.49 -46.50
N GLU A 505 36.12 -24.50 -45.54
CA GLU A 505 37.53 -24.84 -45.73
C GLU A 505 37.74 -26.37 -45.65
N THR A 506 36.70 -27.14 -45.95
CA THR A 506 36.59 -28.58 -45.67
C THR A 506 36.04 -29.34 -46.89
N SER A 507 36.54 -30.56 -47.12
CA SER A 507 36.23 -31.46 -48.24
C SER A 507 36.75 -31.03 -49.63
N SER A 508 37.57 -31.90 -50.23
CA SER A 508 38.35 -31.65 -51.44
C SER A 508 37.64 -32.07 -52.74
N SER A 509 36.32 -31.91 -52.80
CA SER A 509 35.46 -32.47 -53.86
C SER A 509 34.34 -31.54 -54.33
N VAL A 510 34.58 -30.22 -54.35
CA VAL A 510 33.66 -29.24 -54.96
C VAL A 510 33.72 -29.35 -56.48
N GLU A 511 32.56 -29.49 -57.14
CA GLU A 511 32.46 -29.44 -58.60
C GLU A 511 32.99 -28.11 -59.14
N LYS A 512 33.98 -28.18 -60.05
CA LYS A 512 34.53 -27.00 -60.72
C LYS A 512 33.43 -26.38 -61.58
N SER A 513 32.93 -25.20 -61.19
CA SER A 513 32.04 -24.41 -62.05
C SER A 513 32.67 -24.19 -63.42
N SER A 514 31.85 -24.24 -64.47
CA SER A 514 32.22 -23.67 -65.74
C SER A 514 32.04 -22.14 -65.69
N VAL A 515 32.63 -21.41 -66.65
CA VAL A 515 32.34 -19.98 -66.82
C VAL A 515 30.87 -19.77 -67.18
N SER A 516 30.26 -20.70 -67.93
CA SER A 516 28.88 -20.64 -68.41
C SER A 516 27.83 -20.61 -67.30
N ASP A 517 28.14 -21.14 -66.11
CA ASP A 517 27.20 -21.18 -64.97
C ASP A 517 27.17 -19.84 -64.21
N VAL A 518 28.25 -19.04 -64.32
CA VAL A 518 28.50 -17.85 -63.49
C VAL A 518 28.40 -16.56 -64.29
N GLU A 519 28.76 -16.60 -65.57
CA GLU A 519 28.61 -15.50 -66.54
C GLU A 519 27.20 -14.86 -66.57
N PRO A 520 26.09 -15.61 -66.69
CA PRO A 520 24.76 -15.02 -66.70
C PRO A 520 24.43 -14.32 -65.38
N LEU A 521 24.83 -14.88 -64.23
CA LEU A 521 24.56 -14.31 -62.90
C LEU A 521 25.31 -12.99 -62.67
N VAL A 522 26.57 -12.89 -63.14
CA VAL A 522 27.36 -11.66 -63.05
C VAL A 522 26.77 -10.57 -63.93
N LYS A 523 26.42 -10.89 -65.19
CA LYS A 523 25.87 -9.92 -66.15
C LYS A 523 24.47 -9.45 -65.76
N ASP A 524 23.61 -10.37 -65.31
CA ASP A 524 22.29 -10.04 -64.77
C ASP A 524 22.38 -9.07 -63.59
N PHE A 525 23.18 -9.43 -62.57
CA PHE A 525 23.42 -8.57 -61.41
C PHE A 525 23.92 -7.18 -61.84
N ALA A 526 24.95 -7.12 -62.67
CA ALA A 526 25.56 -5.87 -63.13
C ALA A 526 24.57 -4.96 -63.87
N SER A 527 23.59 -5.52 -64.57
CA SER A 527 22.55 -4.77 -65.27
C SER A 527 21.39 -4.30 -64.38
N ARG A 528 20.97 -5.08 -63.37
CA ARG A 528 19.74 -4.82 -62.60
C ARG A 528 19.95 -4.28 -61.18
N TRP A 529 21.13 -4.38 -60.59
CA TRP A 529 21.34 -4.16 -59.15
C TRP A 529 20.88 -2.78 -58.62
N LYS A 530 21.09 -1.70 -59.36
CA LYS A 530 20.65 -0.35 -58.94
C LYS A 530 19.14 -0.22 -58.86
N THR A 531 18.44 -0.66 -59.91
CA THR A 531 16.97 -0.64 -60.00
C THR A 531 16.35 -1.57 -58.96
N ALA A 532 16.98 -2.72 -58.68
CA ALA A 532 16.55 -3.60 -57.60
C ALA A 532 16.66 -2.91 -56.22
N ILE A 533 17.78 -2.24 -55.91
CA ILE A 533 17.92 -1.49 -54.65
C ILE A 533 16.87 -0.37 -54.54
N GLU A 534 16.57 0.34 -55.63
CA GLU A 534 15.53 1.39 -55.64
C GLU A 534 14.12 0.83 -55.41
N LEU A 535 13.80 -0.32 -56.02
CA LEU A 535 12.54 -1.02 -55.81
C LEU A 535 12.41 -1.55 -54.37
N MET A 536 13.46 -2.21 -53.84
CA MET A 536 13.52 -2.66 -52.44
C MET A 536 13.33 -1.49 -51.45
N HIS A 537 14.00 -0.36 -51.70
CA HIS A 537 13.88 0.86 -50.90
C HIS A 537 12.45 1.38 -50.87
N LYS A 538 11.81 1.49 -52.04
CA LYS A 538 10.41 1.92 -52.17
C LYS A 538 9.44 0.97 -51.46
N ASP A 539 9.61 -0.34 -51.68
CA ASP A 539 8.78 -1.41 -51.12
C ASP A 539 8.83 -1.43 -49.58
N ILE A 540 10.03 -1.26 -48.99
CA ILE A 540 10.21 -1.11 -47.53
C ILE A 540 9.50 0.16 -47.01
N ILE A 541 9.66 1.32 -47.66
CA ILE A 541 8.97 2.57 -47.27
C ILE A 541 7.44 2.41 -47.31
N THR A 542 6.89 1.66 -48.28
CA THR A 542 5.44 1.42 -48.35
C THR A 542 4.93 0.31 -47.42
N SER A 543 5.81 -0.52 -46.86
CA SER A 543 5.42 -1.70 -46.07
C SER A 543 5.49 -1.49 -44.56
N PHE A 544 6.41 -0.64 -44.07
CA PHE A 544 6.69 -0.50 -42.64
C PHE A 544 6.28 0.87 -42.11
N SER A 545 5.41 0.88 -41.10
CA SER A 545 4.82 2.11 -40.55
C SER A 545 5.80 2.92 -39.69
N ASN A 546 6.81 2.26 -39.13
CA ASN A 546 7.88 2.91 -38.36
C ASN A 546 9.12 3.11 -39.24
N PHE A 547 9.48 4.39 -39.43
CA PHE A 547 10.65 4.83 -40.17
C PHE A 547 11.96 4.17 -39.70
N LEU A 548 12.18 4.07 -38.39
CA LEU A 548 13.41 3.50 -37.83
C LEU A 548 13.50 2.00 -38.14
N CYS A 549 12.40 1.27 -37.97
CA CYS A 549 12.30 -0.14 -38.32
C CYS A 549 12.58 -0.36 -39.82
N GLY A 550 11.97 0.44 -40.70
CA GLY A 550 12.22 0.40 -42.15
C GLY A 550 13.70 0.65 -42.51
N MET A 551 14.35 1.62 -41.85
CA MET A 551 15.77 1.89 -42.05
C MET A 551 16.66 0.71 -41.59
N GLU A 552 16.34 0.06 -40.47
CA GLU A 552 17.07 -1.14 -40.00
C GLU A 552 16.88 -2.32 -40.95
N ILE A 553 15.66 -2.53 -41.46
CA ILE A 553 15.34 -3.56 -42.46
C ILE A 553 16.10 -3.32 -43.76
N LEU A 554 16.13 -2.08 -44.26
CA LEU A 554 16.93 -1.72 -45.44
C LEU A 554 18.42 -1.99 -45.19
N LYS A 555 18.95 -1.56 -44.04
CA LYS A 555 20.36 -1.77 -43.66
C LYS A 555 20.70 -3.27 -43.60
N ALA A 556 19.82 -4.09 -43.05
CA ALA A 556 19.97 -5.55 -43.02
C ALA A 556 19.93 -6.14 -44.45
N ALA A 557 18.97 -5.75 -45.28
CA ALA A 557 18.84 -6.22 -46.67
C ALA A 557 20.07 -5.87 -47.52
N LEU A 558 20.55 -4.63 -47.42
CA LEU A 558 21.73 -4.18 -48.17
C LEU A 558 23.04 -4.80 -47.66
N THR A 559 23.13 -5.10 -46.36
CA THR A 559 24.27 -5.86 -45.80
C THR A 559 24.26 -7.31 -46.28
N GLN A 560 23.11 -7.98 -46.28
CA GLN A 560 22.96 -9.36 -46.73
C GLN A 560 23.18 -9.49 -48.25
N LEU A 561 22.69 -8.53 -49.05
CA LEU A 561 22.99 -8.42 -50.48
C LEU A 561 24.51 -8.31 -50.74
N LEU A 562 25.21 -7.49 -49.96
CA LEU A 562 26.66 -7.33 -50.07
C LEU A 562 27.42 -8.61 -49.70
N LEU A 563 26.96 -9.38 -48.71
CA LEU A 563 27.52 -10.68 -48.35
C LEU A 563 27.34 -11.71 -49.47
N TYR A 564 26.14 -11.83 -50.05
CA TYR A 564 25.89 -12.70 -51.20
C TYR A 564 26.73 -12.30 -52.43
N TYR A 565 26.82 -11.01 -52.74
CA TYR A 565 27.64 -10.53 -53.86
C TYR A 565 29.15 -10.76 -53.64
N THR A 566 29.64 -10.61 -52.40
CA THR A 566 31.05 -10.88 -52.07
C THR A 566 31.38 -12.36 -52.30
N ARG A 567 30.50 -13.28 -51.85
CA ARG A 567 30.63 -14.72 -52.10
C ARG A 567 30.54 -15.09 -53.60
N LEU A 568 29.72 -14.39 -54.39
CA LEU A 568 29.72 -14.52 -55.85
C LEU A 568 31.07 -14.09 -56.44
N SER A 569 31.59 -12.92 -56.05
CA SER A 569 32.88 -12.41 -56.53
C SER A 569 34.05 -13.35 -56.19
N GLU A 570 34.05 -13.96 -55.00
CA GLU A 570 35.02 -15.02 -54.66
C GLU A 570 34.84 -16.28 -55.50
N SER A 571 33.60 -16.68 -55.77
CA SER A 571 33.30 -17.85 -56.62
C SER A 571 33.77 -17.63 -58.06
N VAL A 572 33.64 -16.41 -58.60
CA VAL A 572 34.22 -16.02 -59.90
C VAL A 572 35.75 -16.16 -59.88
N LYS A 573 36.43 -15.64 -58.85
CA LYS A 573 37.90 -15.74 -58.71
C LYS A 573 38.39 -17.19 -58.58
N LYS A 574 37.60 -18.08 -57.97
CA LYS A 574 37.89 -19.51 -57.81
C LYS A 574 37.53 -20.35 -59.06
N THR A 575 36.82 -19.79 -60.04
CA THR A 575 36.34 -20.50 -61.25
C THR A 575 37.39 -20.47 -62.37
N ALA A 576 37.66 -21.62 -62.99
CA ALA A 576 38.60 -21.73 -64.10
C ALA A 576 38.11 -20.92 -65.31
N GLY A 577 38.89 -19.92 -65.75
CA GLY A 577 38.50 -18.95 -66.80
C GLY A 577 37.68 -17.75 -66.31
N GLY A 578 37.31 -17.70 -65.03
CA GLY A 578 36.52 -16.60 -64.44
C GLY A 578 37.18 -15.22 -64.50
N SER A 579 38.48 -15.15 -64.80
CA SER A 579 39.22 -13.89 -65.02
C SER A 579 38.67 -13.04 -66.17
N VAL A 580 37.96 -13.64 -67.14
CA VAL A 580 37.27 -12.91 -68.22
C VAL A 580 36.10 -12.08 -67.67
N LEU A 581 35.37 -12.61 -66.69
CA LEU A 581 34.19 -11.98 -66.07
C LEU A 581 34.54 -10.82 -65.11
N ASN A 582 35.83 -10.62 -64.80
CA ASN A 582 36.28 -9.50 -63.96
C ASN A 582 35.93 -8.12 -64.55
N LYS A 583 35.63 -8.02 -65.85
CA LYS A 583 35.16 -6.78 -66.50
C LYS A 583 33.70 -6.46 -66.20
N ASP A 584 32.89 -7.49 -65.96
CA ASP A 584 31.44 -7.38 -65.74
C ASP A 584 31.11 -7.33 -64.23
N LEU A 585 32.08 -7.63 -63.35
CA LEU A 585 31.94 -7.48 -61.90
C LEU A 585 31.84 -5.99 -61.49
N VAL A 586 30.69 -5.62 -60.93
CA VAL A 586 30.49 -4.33 -60.23
C VAL A 586 31.48 -4.22 -59.06
N SER A 587 32.12 -3.05 -58.90
CA SER A 587 33.04 -2.85 -57.77
C SER A 587 32.28 -2.80 -56.43
N ILE A 588 32.83 -3.45 -55.41
CA ILE A 588 32.28 -3.42 -54.04
C ILE A 588 32.16 -1.97 -53.53
N SER A 589 33.10 -1.09 -53.88
CA SER A 589 33.06 0.34 -53.57
C SER A 589 31.87 1.06 -54.20
N SER A 590 31.48 0.69 -55.43
CA SER A 590 30.30 1.24 -56.12
C SER A 590 29.00 0.81 -55.45
N ILE A 591 28.91 -0.45 -55.02
CA ILE A 591 27.77 -0.98 -54.27
C ILE A 591 27.67 -0.27 -52.91
N LEU A 592 28.77 -0.18 -52.17
CA LEU A 592 28.85 0.54 -50.89
C LEU A 592 28.50 2.03 -51.01
N TYR A 593 28.80 2.68 -52.14
CA TYR A 593 28.42 4.07 -52.39
C TYR A 593 26.90 4.22 -52.58
N GLU A 594 26.29 3.37 -53.39
CA GLU A 594 24.83 3.39 -53.62
C GLU A 594 24.06 3.00 -52.34
N ILE A 595 24.56 2.02 -51.56
CA ILE A 595 24.04 1.69 -50.23
C ILE A 595 24.08 2.92 -49.30
N LYS A 596 25.21 3.65 -49.26
CA LYS A 596 25.38 4.87 -48.46
C LYS A 596 24.54 6.06 -48.93
N LYS A 597 24.06 6.06 -50.17
CA LYS A 597 23.08 7.04 -50.66
C LYS A 597 21.72 6.72 -50.04
N TYR A 598 21.20 5.52 -50.23
CA TYR A 598 19.88 5.14 -49.71
C TYR A 598 19.82 5.13 -48.18
N SER A 599 20.89 4.77 -47.48
CA SER A 599 21.01 4.92 -46.01
C SER A 599 21.15 6.38 -45.51
N ARG A 600 20.91 7.36 -46.39
CA ARG A 600 20.82 8.81 -46.12
C ARG A 600 19.59 9.44 -46.83
N THR A 601 18.75 8.62 -47.47
CA THR A 601 17.55 9.07 -48.21
C THR A 601 16.25 8.42 -47.69
N PHE A 602 16.38 7.49 -46.74
CA PHE A 602 15.48 7.45 -45.57
C PHE A 602 15.75 8.72 -44.76
#